data_AF-A0A410S4D9-F1
#
_entry.id   AF-A0A410S4D9-F1
#
_cell.length_a   1.000
_cell.length_b   1.000
_cell.length_c   1.000
_cell.angle_alpha   90.00
_cell.angle_beta   90.00
_cell.angle_gamma   90.00
#
_symmetry.space_group_name_H-M   'P 1'
#
loop_
_entity.id
_entity.type
_entity.pdbx_description
1 polymer ?
#
loop_
_entity_poly.entity_id
_entity_poly.type
_entity_poly.pdbx_seq_one_letter_code
_entity_poly.pdbx_strand_id
1 'polypeptide(L)'
;MSRSKLRPVFKRLWLLAPVATLGVGCSSTWGCDPDENWEQQTFPLPATLRDGSVPTQDTSCEALCDALGAKTPCSRVTEERADGSVVESVSCEAHFLCEGRRPEGLCSDGAVASETPALGALFAKMAHLEAASVPAFERLAAELAEHGAPEHLVRAARRSAKDEVRHADAMESLARRHGAPMPELKVAPFQARSLEALAIENAVEGCVRETYGALLAGWQARSAEDAQVRESLGTIAPDELRHAELSWAIDAWALEQLSPEARERVEAARREAWRELERDAASSHLPDEVARHSGLPTAEVARGLLRELASELMPGALA
;
A
#
# COMPACT_ATOMS: atom_id res chain seq x y z
N MET A 1 22.31 1.93 2.50
CA MET A 1 22.43 2.28 1.06
C MET A 1 22.58 3.78 0.90
N SER A 2 23.47 4.27 0.02
CA SER A 2 23.58 5.72 -0.23
C SER A 2 22.34 6.23 -0.96
N ARG A 3 21.85 7.43 -0.59
CA ARG A 3 20.75 8.18 -1.24
C ARG A 3 20.89 8.24 -2.78
N SER A 4 22.09 8.04 -3.33
CA SER A 4 22.34 8.07 -4.77
C SER A 4 21.76 6.90 -5.57
N LYS A 5 21.38 5.77 -4.93
CA LYS A 5 20.89 4.60 -5.67
C LYS A 5 19.37 4.56 -5.91
N LEU A 6 18.55 5.14 -5.02
CA LEU A 6 17.09 5.10 -5.16
C LEU A 6 16.58 6.01 -6.28
N ARG A 7 17.07 7.25 -6.36
CA ARG A 7 16.57 8.24 -7.34
C ARG A 7 16.69 7.80 -8.80
N PRO A 8 17.81 7.19 -9.25
CA PRO A 8 17.92 6.69 -10.62
C PRO A 8 16.93 5.55 -10.91
N VAL A 9 16.76 4.61 -9.98
CA VAL A 9 15.81 3.49 -10.10
C VAL A 9 14.39 4.03 -10.21
N PHE A 10 14.01 4.96 -9.32
CA PHE A 10 12.70 5.60 -9.34
C PHE A 10 12.47 6.34 -10.65
N LYS A 11 13.42 7.17 -11.11
CA LYS A 11 13.30 7.85 -12.41
C LYS A 11 13.07 6.87 -13.56
N ARG A 12 13.80 5.74 -13.60
CA ARG A 12 13.63 4.71 -14.63
C ARG A 12 12.23 4.10 -14.56
N LEU A 13 11.84 3.58 -13.40
CA LEU A 13 10.55 2.90 -13.21
C LEU A 13 9.37 3.85 -13.41
N TRP A 14 9.53 5.10 -13.04
CA TRP A 14 8.55 6.14 -13.23
C TRP A 14 8.32 6.49 -14.70
N LEU A 15 9.39 6.52 -15.50
CA LEU A 15 9.30 6.74 -16.95
C LEU A 15 8.66 5.57 -17.71
N LEU A 16 8.58 4.37 -17.10
CA LEU A 16 7.94 3.21 -17.69
C LEU A 16 6.41 3.22 -17.56
N ALA A 17 5.84 4.17 -16.81
CA ALA A 17 4.40 4.33 -16.64
C ALA A 17 3.70 4.64 -17.99
N PRO A 18 2.87 3.72 -18.54
CA PRO A 18 2.06 3.98 -19.74
C PRO A 18 0.87 4.91 -19.44
N VAL A 19 0.26 5.47 -20.49
CA VAL A 19 -0.95 6.32 -20.40
C VAL A 19 -2.22 5.51 -20.01
N ALA A 20 -2.15 4.18 -19.96
CA ALA A 20 -3.25 3.35 -19.49
C ALA A 20 -2.71 2.06 -18.88
N THR A 21 -2.63 2.03 -17.55
CA THR A 21 -2.33 0.83 -16.77
C THR A 21 -3.16 0.87 -15.49
N LEU A 22 -3.76 -0.28 -15.19
CA LEU A 22 -4.97 -0.44 -14.38
C LEU A 22 -4.70 -1.32 -13.14
N GLY A 23 -4.82 -0.87 -11.90
CA GLY A 23 -4.93 -1.78 -10.76
C GLY A 23 -5.13 -1.13 -9.39
N VAL A 24 -4.60 -1.69 -8.28
CA VAL A 24 -5.47 -2.10 -7.17
C VAL A 24 -5.05 -1.71 -5.70
N GLY A 25 -6.01 -1.40 -4.78
CA GLY A 25 -6.03 -0.74 -3.41
C GLY A 25 -5.33 -1.33 -2.16
N CYS A 26 -5.63 -1.00 -0.88
CA CYS A 26 -4.75 -1.30 0.31
C CYS A 26 -5.27 -2.23 1.44
N SER A 27 -4.37 -2.77 2.28
CA SER A 27 -4.64 -3.53 3.53
C SER A 27 -3.73 -3.09 4.69
N SER A 28 -4.24 -3.01 5.93
CA SER A 28 -3.62 -2.14 6.95
C SER A 28 -3.58 -2.64 8.41
N THR A 29 -4.15 -3.79 8.79
CA THR A 29 -4.10 -4.18 10.22
C THR A 29 -2.71 -4.70 10.62
N TRP A 30 -2.17 -4.17 11.74
CA TRP A 30 -0.91 -4.66 12.31
C TRP A 30 -0.94 -4.66 13.84
N GLY A 31 -1.10 -5.85 14.43
CA GLY A 31 -0.87 -6.11 15.85
C GLY A 31 -2.10 -6.18 16.77
N CYS A 32 -3.35 -6.04 16.29
CA CYS A 32 -4.55 -6.11 17.16
C CYS A 32 -5.53 -7.26 16.88
N ASP A 33 -5.46 -7.96 15.74
CA ASP A 33 -6.06 -9.27 15.49
C ASP A 33 -5.46 -9.80 14.15
N PRO A 34 -4.92 -11.03 14.06
CA PRO A 34 -4.32 -11.54 12.81
C PRO A 34 -5.34 -12.11 11.82
N ASP A 35 -6.62 -12.24 12.21
CA ASP A 35 -7.64 -12.86 11.37
C ASP A 35 -8.28 -11.82 10.42
N GLU A 36 -8.04 -12.05 9.12
CA GLU A 36 -8.86 -11.67 7.96
C GLU A 36 -8.75 -10.23 7.42
N ASN A 37 -7.62 -9.96 6.76
CA ASN A 37 -7.41 -8.80 5.87
C ASN A 37 -8.09 -8.94 4.50
N TRP A 38 -9.28 -9.54 4.43
CA TRP A 38 -10.03 -9.71 3.18
C TRP A 38 -11.34 -8.94 3.30
N GLU A 39 -11.57 -7.98 2.39
CA GLU A 39 -12.78 -7.17 2.39
C GLU A 39 -13.75 -7.69 1.34
N GLN A 40 -15.05 -7.66 1.65
CA GLN A 40 -16.08 -8.02 0.68
C GLN A 40 -16.14 -6.96 -0.43
N GLN A 41 -15.75 -7.34 -1.64
CA GLN A 41 -15.72 -6.49 -2.83
C GLN A 41 -16.67 -7.03 -3.89
N THR A 42 -17.34 -6.12 -4.60
CA THR A 42 -18.30 -6.47 -5.66
C THR A 42 -17.70 -6.15 -7.03
N PHE A 43 -17.63 -7.16 -7.90
CA PHE A 43 -17.04 -7.09 -9.23
C PHE A 43 -18.15 -7.24 -10.29
N PRO A 44 -18.33 -6.25 -11.18
CA PRO A 44 -19.34 -6.32 -12.23
C PRO A 44 -19.00 -7.38 -13.28
N LEU A 45 -20.01 -8.09 -13.76
CA LEU A 45 -19.91 -9.10 -14.81
C LEU A 45 -20.43 -8.55 -16.16
N PRO A 46 -19.82 -8.92 -17.30
CA PRO A 46 -18.66 -9.81 -17.43
C PRO A 46 -17.37 -9.13 -16.97
N ALA A 47 -16.62 -9.79 -16.09
CA ALA A 47 -15.30 -9.35 -15.64
C ALA A 47 -14.21 -9.98 -16.51
N THR A 48 -13.09 -9.27 -16.69
CA THR A 48 -11.89 -9.86 -17.31
C THR A 48 -11.16 -10.70 -16.26
N LEU A 49 -11.15 -12.03 -16.44
CA LEU A 49 -10.57 -12.97 -15.48
C LEU A 49 -9.04 -13.13 -15.66
N ARG A 50 -8.35 -13.57 -14.60
CA ARG A 50 -6.87 -13.75 -14.59
C ARG A 50 -6.35 -14.73 -15.65
N ASP A 51 -7.16 -15.72 -15.97
CA ASP A 51 -6.83 -16.76 -16.97
C ASP A 51 -7.22 -16.35 -18.40
N GLY A 52 -7.75 -15.13 -18.58
CA GLY A 52 -8.25 -14.62 -19.86
C GLY A 52 -9.58 -15.26 -20.29
N SER A 53 -10.22 -16.04 -19.42
CA SER A 53 -11.54 -16.59 -19.69
C SER A 53 -12.63 -15.53 -19.52
N VAL A 54 -13.73 -15.70 -20.26
CA VAL A 54 -14.94 -14.90 -20.10
C VAL A 54 -15.91 -15.75 -19.29
N PRO A 55 -16.35 -15.29 -18.11
CA PRO A 55 -17.28 -16.05 -17.31
C PRO A 55 -18.61 -16.22 -18.03
N THR A 56 -19.18 -17.43 -17.98
CA THR A 56 -20.49 -17.75 -18.53
C THR A 56 -21.54 -17.74 -17.41
N GLN A 57 -22.83 -17.76 -17.75
CA GLN A 57 -23.91 -17.83 -16.76
C GLN A 57 -23.77 -19.04 -15.80
N ASP A 58 -23.11 -20.11 -16.25
CA ASP A 58 -22.90 -21.36 -15.52
C ASP A 58 -21.64 -21.36 -14.62
N THR A 59 -20.76 -20.35 -14.69
CA THR A 59 -19.52 -20.31 -13.88
C THR A 59 -19.85 -20.11 -12.40
N SER A 60 -19.57 -21.08 -11.52
CA SER A 60 -19.95 -20.96 -10.10
C SER A 60 -19.40 -19.69 -9.44
N CYS A 61 -20.05 -19.24 -8.36
CA CYS A 61 -19.64 -18.06 -7.59
C CYS A 61 -18.17 -18.19 -7.12
N GLU A 62 -17.80 -19.36 -6.62
CA GLU A 62 -16.45 -19.67 -6.14
C GLU A 62 -15.44 -19.65 -7.28
N ALA A 63 -15.79 -20.22 -8.43
CA ALA A 63 -14.93 -20.21 -9.62
C ALA A 63 -14.73 -18.78 -10.16
N LEU A 64 -15.75 -17.92 -10.06
CA LEU A 64 -15.64 -16.50 -10.36
C LEU A 64 -14.67 -15.80 -9.40
N CYS A 65 -14.81 -15.99 -8.09
CA CYS A 65 -13.89 -15.39 -7.12
C CYS A 65 -12.45 -15.88 -7.30
N ASP A 66 -12.24 -17.19 -7.45
CA ASP A 66 -10.90 -17.77 -7.69
C ASP A 66 -10.27 -17.18 -8.95
N ALA A 67 -11.04 -17.06 -10.04
CA ALA A 67 -10.58 -16.48 -11.29
C ALA A 67 -10.30 -14.96 -11.21
N LEU A 68 -10.91 -14.27 -10.24
CA LEU A 68 -10.61 -12.88 -9.87
C LEU A 68 -9.42 -12.78 -8.89
N GLY A 69 -8.93 -13.89 -8.34
CA GLY A 69 -7.92 -13.92 -7.27
C GLY A 69 -8.47 -13.54 -5.89
N ALA A 70 -9.78 -13.64 -5.72
CA ALA A 70 -10.55 -13.41 -4.50
C ALA A 70 -10.97 -14.74 -3.86
N LYS A 71 -11.51 -14.69 -2.64
CA LYS A 71 -11.92 -15.85 -1.84
C LYS A 71 -13.40 -15.82 -1.50
N THR A 72 -13.88 -16.94 -0.97
CA THR A 72 -15.20 -17.04 -0.33
C THR A 72 -15.16 -16.37 1.06
N PRO A 73 -16.29 -15.86 1.58
CA PRO A 73 -17.68 -16.06 1.14
C PRO A 73 -18.01 -15.33 -0.17
N CYS A 74 -18.72 -16.05 -1.06
CA CYS A 74 -19.13 -15.53 -2.36
C CYS A 74 -20.64 -15.38 -2.47
N SER A 75 -21.11 -14.29 -3.07
CA SER A 75 -22.51 -14.16 -3.49
C SER A 75 -22.63 -13.47 -4.86
N ARG A 76 -23.56 -13.93 -5.70
CA ARG A 76 -23.92 -13.19 -6.92
C ARG A 76 -24.94 -12.12 -6.57
N VAL A 77 -24.71 -10.91 -7.05
CA VAL A 77 -25.56 -9.75 -6.83
C VAL A 77 -26.13 -9.30 -8.17
N THR A 78 -27.41 -8.99 -8.21
CA THR A 78 -28.07 -8.46 -9.40
C THR A 78 -28.73 -7.15 -9.04
N GLU A 79 -28.35 -6.08 -9.73
CA GLU A 79 -28.90 -4.73 -9.50
C GLU A 79 -29.59 -4.22 -10.77
N GLU A 80 -30.83 -3.76 -10.62
CA GLU A 80 -31.59 -3.11 -11.68
C GLU A 80 -31.37 -1.58 -11.57
N ARG A 81 -30.72 -1.00 -12.58
CA ARG A 81 -30.46 0.43 -12.64
C ARG A 81 -31.72 1.20 -13.02
N ALA A 82 -31.75 2.50 -12.70
CA ALA A 82 -32.86 3.40 -13.00
C ALA A 82 -33.20 3.53 -14.49
N ASP A 83 -32.29 3.12 -15.40
CA ASP A 83 -32.50 3.07 -16.85
C ASP A 83 -33.08 1.71 -17.33
N GLY A 84 -33.39 0.79 -16.41
CA GLY A 84 -33.89 -0.55 -16.70
C GLY A 84 -32.82 -1.56 -17.11
N SER A 85 -31.53 -1.17 -17.08
CA SER A 85 -30.44 -2.12 -17.31
C SER A 85 -30.15 -2.95 -16.07
N VAL A 86 -29.89 -4.24 -16.27
CA VAL A 86 -29.54 -5.18 -15.19
C VAL A 86 -28.03 -5.38 -15.20
N VAL A 87 -27.40 -5.14 -14.07
CA VAL A 87 -25.98 -5.42 -13.84
C VAL A 87 -25.86 -6.63 -12.93
N GLU A 88 -25.25 -7.69 -13.46
CA GLU A 88 -24.82 -8.81 -12.63
C GLU A 88 -23.43 -8.51 -12.06
N SER A 89 -23.21 -8.91 -10.82
CA SER A 89 -21.94 -8.78 -10.14
C SER A 89 -21.67 -10.00 -9.28
N VAL A 90 -20.40 -10.23 -8.96
CA VAL A 90 -19.99 -11.21 -7.96
C VAL A 90 -19.35 -10.50 -6.79
N SER A 91 -19.81 -10.82 -5.59
CA SER A 91 -19.29 -10.32 -4.33
C SER A 91 -18.36 -11.38 -3.76
N CYS A 92 -17.08 -11.03 -3.58
CA CYS A 92 -16.02 -11.92 -3.11
C CYS A 92 -15.19 -11.22 -2.03
N GLU A 93 -14.51 -11.99 -1.19
CA GLU A 93 -13.45 -11.47 -0.32
C GLU A 93 -12.20 -11.21 -1.14
N ALA A 94 -11.79 -9.96 -1.29
CA ALA A 94 -10.59 -9.58 -2.05
C ALA A 94 -9.62 -8.78 -1.18
N HIS A 95 -8.34 -8.91 -1.50
CA HIS A 95 -7.24 -8.15 -0.90
C HIS A 95 -6.55 -7.32 -1.98
N PHE A 96 -5.95 -6.22 -1.55
CA PHE A 96 -5.17 -5.41 -2.46
C PHE A 96 -4.01 -4.65 -1.80
N LEU A 97 -3.03 -4.29 -2.65
CA LEU A 97 -1.79 -3.63 -2.29
C LEU A 97 -1.70 -2.08 -2.40
N CYS A 98 -1.69 -1.37 -1.27
CA CYS A 98 -1.10 -0.03 -1.16
C CYS A 98 -0.38 0.10 0.17
N GLU A 99 0.78 0.76 0.10
CA GLU A 99 1.87 0.56 1.03
C GLU A 99 2.41 1.88 1.56
N GLY A 100 2.88 1.84 2.78
CA GLY A 100 3.40 2.95 3.55
C GLY A 100 3.75 2.46 4.96
N ARG A 101 4.37 3.30 5.78
CA ARG A 101 4.85 2.94 7.10
C ARG A 101 3.69 2.84 8.10
N ARG A 102 3.32 1.61 8.49
CA ARG A 102 2.26 1.41 9.48
C ARG A 102 2.82 1.40 10.92
N PRO A 103 2.11 1.98 11.89
CA PRO A 103 2.49 1.88 13.29
C PRO A 103 2.14 0.51 13.87
N GLU A 104 3.00 -0.03 14.74
CA GLU A 104 2.64 -1.14 15.62
C GLU A 104 1.41 -0.81 16.46
N GLY A 105 0.39 -1.65 16.40
CA GLY A 105 -0.87 -1.42 17.12
C GLY A 105 -1.88 -0.58 16.33
N LEU A 106 -1.77 -0.52 14.99
CA LEU A 106 -2.85 -0.06 14.14
C LEU A 106 -4.01 -1.05 14.22
N CYS A 107 -5.05 -0.69 14.98
CA CYS A 107 -6.19 -1.57 15.28
C CYS A 107 -7.42 -1.33 14.38
N SER A 108 -7.43 -0.25 13.60
CA SER A 108 -8.44 0.02 12.59
C SER A 108 -7.91 -0.37 11.22
N ASP A 109 -8.71 -1.05 10.42
CA ASP A 109 -8.39 -1.43 9.05
C ASP A 109 -8.71 -0.31 8.04
N GLY A 110 -9.38 0.78 8.43
CA GLY A 110 -9.79 1.80 7.46
C GLY A 110 -10.95 1.37 6.56
N ALA A 111 -11.73 0.36 6.98
CA ALA A 111 -12.95 -0.05 6.30
C ALA A 111 -14.01 1.06 6.30
N VAL A 112 -14.75 1.13 5.21
CA VAL A 112 -15.90 2.02 5.02
C VAL A 112 -17.19 1.20 4.88
N ALA A 113 -18.34 1.86 4.92
CA ALA A 113 -19.63 1.17 4.76
C ALA A 113 -19.71 0.44 3.40
N SER A 114 -20.35 -0.74 3.36
CA SER A 114 -20.38 -1.61 2.16
C SER A 114 -21.01 -0.96 0.91
N GLU A 115 -21.86 0.05 1.07
CA GLU A 115 -22.47 0.79 -0.04
C GLU A 115 -21.59 1.94 -0.58
N THR A 116 -20.39 2.11 -0.04
CA THR A 116 -19.47 3.17 -0.46
C THR A 116 -18.95 2.91 -1.87
N PRO A 117 -18.93 3.91 -2.78
CA PRO A 117 -18.33 3.75 -4.09
C PRO A 117 -16.87 3.28 -3.99
N ALA A 118 -16.51 2.25 -4.76
CA ALA A 118 -15.21 1.58 -4.63
C ALA A 118 -14.00 2.52 -4.76
N LEU A 119 -14.09 3.56 -5.61
CA LEU A 119 -13.04 4.58 -5.73
C LEU A 119 -12.96 5.49 -4.50
N GLY A 120 -14.09 5.82 -3.88
CA GLY A 120 -14.11 6.54 -2.61
C GLY A 120 -13.54 5.68 -1.49
N ALA A 121 -13.93 4.41 -1.41
CA ALA A 121 -13.41 3.46 -0.42
C ALA A 121 -11.88 3.34 -0.50
N LEU A 122 -11.34 3.26 -1.72
CA LEU A 122 -9.90 3.26 -1.96
C LEU A 122 -9.22 4.51 -1.38
N PHE A 123 -9.70 5.71 -1.69
CA PHE A 123 -9.08 6.93 -1.20
C PHE A 123 -9.27 7.13 0.31
N ALA A 124 -10.38 6.67 0.88
CA ALA A 124 -10.59 6.68 2.33
C ALA A 124 -9.58 5.76 3.04
N LYS A 125 -9.28 4.60 2.44
CA LYS A 125 -8.25 3.67 2.93
C LYS A 125 -6.85 4.26 2.80
N MET A 126 -6.53 4.91 1.68
CA MET A 126 -5.26 5.63 1.53
C MET A 126 -5.12 6.74 2.58
N ALA A 127 -6.15 7.57 2.75
CA ALA A 127 -6.16 8.63 3.76
C ALA A 127 -5.94 8.09 5.19
N HIS A 128 -6.59 6.97 5.51
CA HIS A 128 -6.44 6.30 6.79
C HIS A 128 -5.01 5.80 7.02
N LEU A 129 -4.38 5.23 6.00
CA LEU A 129 -2.98 4.79 6.05
C LEU A 129 -2.02 5.97 6.23
N GLU A 130 -2.17 7.05 5.47
CA GLU A 130 -1.34 8.26 5.65
C GLU A 130 -1.52 8.83 7.07
N ALA A 131 -2.76 8.86 7.57
CA ALA A 131 -3.05 9.31 8.93
C ALA A 131 -2.40 8.40 9.98
N ALA A 132 -2.33 7.09 9.73
CA ALA A 132 -1.64 6.14 10.60
C ALA A 132 -0.11 6.29 10.56
N SER A 133 0.46 6.72 9.44
CA SER A 133 1.90 7.00 9.31
C SER A 133 2.36 8.16 10.21
N VAL A 134 1.47 9.11 10.54
CA VAL A 134 1.79 10.24 11.45
C VAL A 134 2.31 9.75 12.82
N PRO A 135 1.53 9.01 13.63
CA PRO A 135 2.02 8.50 14.92
C PRO A 135 3.18 7.50 14.75
N ALA A 136 3.29 6.80 13.62
CA ALA A 136 4.43 5.93 13.33
C ALA A 136 5.75 6.73 13.24
N PHE A 137 5.75 7.84 12.50
CA PHE A 137 6.92 8.71 12.38
C PHE A 137 7.23 9.49 13.66
N GLU A 138 6.21 9.89 14.43
CA GLU A 138 6.39 10.53 15.73
C GLU A 138 7.09 9.59 16.73
N ARG A 139 6.61 8.34 16.83
CA ARG A 139 7.25 7.30 17.63
C ARG A 139 8.67 7.04 17.15
N LEU A 140 8.88 6.87 15.85
CA LEU A 140 10.21 6.64 15.27
C LEU A 140 11.17 7.77 15.65
N ALA A 141 10.72 9.03 15.59
CA ALA A 141 11.55 10.16 15.98
C ALA A 141 11.94 10.13 17.47
N ALA A 142 11.01 9.72 18.35
CA ALA A 142 11.28 9.58 19.78
C ALA A 142 12.29 8.45 20.06
N GLU A 143 12.07 7.27 19.48
CA GLU A 143 12.94 6.11 19.65
C GLU A 143 14.34 6.36 19.07
N LEU A 144 14.45 7.00 17.89
CA LEU A 144 15.74 7.40 17.32
C LEU A 144 16.52 8.33 18.26
N ALA A 145 15.84 9.27 18.92
CA ALA A 145 16.50 10.16 19.87
C ALA A 145 16.95 9.41 21.13
N GLU A 146 16.13 8.49 21.64
CA GLU A 146 16.43 7.66 22.81
C GLU A 146 17.64 6.74 22.57
N HIS A 147 17.75 6.16 21.38
CA HIS A 147 18.87 5.28 20.98
C HIS A 147 20.11 6.04 20.49
N GLY A 148 20.12 7.38 20.57
CA GLY A 148 21.28 8.20 20.24
C GLY A 148 21.57 8.32 18.74
N ALA A 149 20.54 8.25 17.89
CA ALA A 149 20.69 8.45 16.45
C ALA A 149 21.16 9.88 16.12
N PRO A 150 21.87 10.07 14.99
CA PRO A 150 22.21 11.39 14.50
C PRO A 150 21.00 12.32 14.42
N GLU A 151 21.14 13.55 14.92
CA GLU A 151 20.04 14.51 15.06
C GLU A 151 19.31 14.80 13.74
N HIS A 152 20.01 14.69 12.60
CA HIS A 152 19.41 14.90 11.29
C HIS A 152 18.39 13.80 10.90
N LEU A 153 18.54 12.57 11.40
CA LEU A 153 17.56 11.47 11.22
C LEU A 153 16.32 11.72 12.06
N VAL A 154 16.49 12.12 13.33
CA VAL A 154 15.38 12.51 14.23
C VAL A 154 14.58 13.65 13.62
N ARG A 155 15.25 14.71 13.15
CA ARG A 155 14.58 15.83 12.48
C ARG A 155 13.90 15.41 11.18
N ALA A 156 14.43 14.42 10.46
CA ALA A 156 13.81 13.92 9.24
C ALA A 156 12.52 13.15 9.55
N ALA A 157 12.51 12.26 10.54
CA ALA A 157 11.30 11.56 10.97
C ALA A 157 10.19 12.53 11.43
N ARG A 158 10.54 13.58 12.19
CA ARG A 158 9.58 14.63 12.57
C ARG A 158 9.05 15.45 11.38
N ARG A 159 9.83 15.56 10.30
CA ARG A 159 9.35 16.20 9.06
C ARG A 159 8.41 15.26 8.31
N SER A 160 8.76 13.98 8.20
CA SER A 160 7.88 12.97 7.60
C SER A 160 6.52 12.93 8.28
N ALA A 161 6.44 12.94 9.61
CA ALA A 161 5.15 13.04 10.32
C ALA A 161 4.29 14.26 9.89
N LYS A 162 4.91 15.40 9.55
CA LYS A 162 4.19 16.58 9.06
C LYS A 162 3.81 16.47 7.58
N ASP A 163 4.64 15.78 6.80
CA ASP A 163 4.35 15.46 5.41
C ASP A 163 3.09 14.57 5.39
N GLU A 164 3.01 13.56 6.27
CA GLU A 164 1.86 12.65 6.35
C GLU A 164 0.53 13.30 6.76
N VAL A 165 0.55 14.33 7.62
CA VAL A 165 -0.67 15.10 7.89
C VAL A 165 -1.21 15.72 6.59
N ARG A 166 -0.33 16.26 5.75
CA ARG A 166 -0.73 16.85 4.46
C ARG A 166 -1.20 15.77 3.48
N HIS A 167 -0.57 14.59 3.50
CA HIS A 167 -0.94 13.48 2.63
C HIS A 167 -2.32 12.93 3.00
N ALA A 168 -2.57 12.72 4.29
CA ALA A 168 -3.86 12.30 4.83
C ALA A 168 -4.97 13.28 4.44
N ASP A 169 -4.76 14.59 4.60
CA ASP A 169 -5.72 15.62 4.20
C ASP A 169 -6.01 15.58 2.69
N ALA A 170 -4.98 15.40 1.85
CA ALA A 170 -5.13 15.33 0.40
C ALA A 170 -5.91 14.08 -0.04
N MET A 171 -5.61 12.93 0.55
CA MET A 171 -6.33 11.68 0.28
C MET A 171 -7.76 11.73 0.82
N GLU A 172 -7.98 12.32 2.00
CA GLU A 172 -9.34 12.49 2.55
C GLU A 172 -10.18 13.42 1.66
N SER A 173 -9.57 14.46 1.08
CA SER A 173 -10.26 15.32 0.11
C SER A 173 -10.71 14.55 -1.14
N LEU A 174 -9.87 13.64 -1.66
CA LEU A 174 -10.25 12.75 -2.76
C LEU A 174 -11.37 11.79 -2.32
N ALA A 175 -11.22 11.18 -1.16
CA ALA A 175 -12.21 10.26 -0.61
C ALA A 175 -13.60 10.91 -0.48
N ARG A 176 -13.68 12.10 0.13
CA ARG A 176 -14.92 12.88 0.26
C ARG A 176 -15.53 13.24 -1.09
N ARG A 177 -14.72 13.61 -2.09
CA ARG A 177 -15.19 13.88 -3.45
C ARG A 177 -15.87 12.67 -4.07
N HIS A 178 -15.40 11.47 -3.73
CA HIS A 178 -15.94 10.20 -4.21
C HIS A 178 -16.94 9.55 -3.23
N GLY A 179 -17.49 10.32 -2.29
CA GLY A 179 -18.59 9.89 -1.42
C GLY A 179 -18.16 9.04 -0.21
N ALA A 180 -16.87 9.04 0.13
CA ALA A 180 -16.32 8.21 1.20
C ALA A 180 -15.49 9.06 2.18
N PRO A 181 -16.03 9.50 3.33
CA PRO A 181 -15.19 10.11 4.35
C PRO A 181 -14.20 9.09 4.92
N MET A 182 -13.01 9.56 5.33
CA MET A 182 -12.05 8.71 6.03
C MET A 182 -12.66 8.21 7.35
N PRO A 183 -12.55 6.91 7.67
CA PRO A 183 -13.02 6.37 8.94
C PRO A 183 -12.14 6.80 10.12
N GLU A 184 -12.62 6.56 11.33
CA GLU A 184 -11.88 6.87 12.56
C GLU A 184 -10.57 6.06 12.65
N LEU A 185 -9.46 6.76 12.87
CA LEU A 185 -8.15 6.14 13.11
C LEU A 185 -8.03 5.68 14.57
N LYS A 186 -7.72 4.39 14.77
CA LYS A 186 -7.46 3.82 16.10
C LYS A 186 -6.07 3.20 16.15
N VAL A 187 -5.21 3.79 16.99
CA VAL A 187 -3.85 3.31 17.23
C VAL A 187 -3.66 3.06 18.72
N ALA A 188 -3.18 1.88 19.08
CA ALA A 188 -2.87 1.55 20.46
C ALA A 188 -1.70 2.42 20.98
N PRO A 189 -1.65 2.75 22.28
CA PRO A 189 -0.53 3.50 22.83
C PRO A 189 0.80 2.75 22.64
N PHE A 190 1.84 3.49 22.23
CA PHE A 190 3.16 2.91 22.03
C PHE A 190 3.94 2.71 23.33
N GLN A 191 4.82 1.72 23.30
CA GLN A 191 5.95 1.61 24.23
C GLN A 191 7.26 1.73 23.45
N ALA A 192 8.27 2.33 24.08
CA ALA A 192 9.61 2.44 23.51
C ALA A 192 10.21 1.05 23.32
N ARG A 193 10.72 0.80 22.12
CA ARG A 193 11.33 -0.50 21.76
C ARG A 193 12.83 -0.52 21.94
N SER A 194 13.36 -1.75 21.96
CA SER A 194 14.79 -1.97 21.73
C SER A 194 15.19 -1.50 20.32
N LEU A 195 16.46 -1.13 20.15
CA LEU A 195 17.01 -0.75 18.85
C LEU A 195 16.83 -1.85 17.79
N GLU A 196 16.94 -3.11 18.20
CA GLU A 196 16.71 -4.24 17.31
C GLU A 196 15.27 -4.31 16.81
N ALA A 197 14.27 -4.16 17.70
CA ALA A 197 12.87 -4.19 17.30
C ALA A 197 12.51 -2.99 16.41
N LEU A 198 13.06 -1.81 16.68
CA LEU A 198 12.97 -0.65 15.78
C LEU A 198 13.57 -0.96 14.41
N ALA A 199 14.76 -1.59 14.36
CA ALA A 199 15.42 -1.93 13.10
C ALA A 199 14.63 -2.96 12.29
N ILE A 200 14.00 -3.95 12.94
CA ILE A 200 13.12 -4.93 12.32
C ILE A 200 11.88 -4.23 11.72
N GLU A 201 11.17 -3.38 12.48
CA GLU A 201 10.04 -2.63 11.94
C GLU A 201 10.49 -1.73 10.78
N ASN A 202 11.59 -0.99 10.93
CA ASN A 202 12.09 -0.12 9.88
C ASN A 202 12.47 -0.90 8.61
N ALA A 203 12.97 -2.12 8.74
CA ALA A 203 13.26 -2.97 7.59
C ALA A 203 11.99 -3.40 6.85
N VAL A 204 10.92 -3.74 7.56
CA VAL A 204 9.64 -4.16 6.98
C VAL A 204 8.85 -2.96 6.46
N GLU A 205 8.47 -2.05 7.35
CA GLU A 205 7.56 -0.94 7.05
C GLU A 205 8.26 0.19 6.29
N GLY A 206 9.54 0.45 6.59
CA GLY A 206 10.30 1.55 5.97
C GLY A 206 11.07 1.15 4.71
N CYS A 207 11.92 0.13 4.79
CA CYS A 207 12.78 -0.24 3.66
C CYS A 207 12.05 -0.99 2.56
N VAL A 208 11.00 -1.76 2.90
CA VAL A 208 10.19 -2.49 1.92
C VAL A 208 8.92 -1.72 1.59
N ARG A 209 8.00 -1.59 2.55
CA ARG A 209 6.65 -1.05 2.29
C ARG A 209 6.66 0.41 1.87
N GLU A 210 7.27 1.32 2.64
CA GLU A 210 7.39 2.74 2.25
C GLU A 210 8.09 2.92 0.89
N THR A 211 9.13 2.12 0.62
CA THR A 211 9.88 2.24 -0.63
C THR A 211 9.04 1.81 -1.82
N TYR A 212 8.17 0.81 -1.66
CA TYR A 212 7.21 0.44 -2.69
C TYR A 212 6.04 1.43 -2.79
N GLY A 213 5.51 1.93 -1.67
CA GLY A 213 4.51 2.99 -1.62
C GLY A 213 4.96 4.24 -2.38
N ALA A 214 6.19 4.69 -2.16
CA ALA A 214 6.79 5.80 -2.90
C ALA A 214 6.89 5.54 -4.41
N LEU A 215 7.14 4.30 -4.82
CA LEU A 215 7.13 3.92 -6.23
C LEU A 215 5.71 4.03 -6.81
N LEU A 216 4.70 3.52 -6.10
CA LEU A 216 3.29 3.57 -6.50
C LEU A 216 2.75 5.00 -6.56
N ALA A 217 3.02 5.85 -5.56
CA ALA A 217 2.60 7.25 -5.55
C ALA A 217 3.08 7.98 -6.81
N GLY A 218 4.36 7.78 -7.17
CA GLY A 218 4.88 8.33 -8.41
C GLY A 218 4.21 7.74 -9.64
N TRP A 219 3.98 6.43 -9.69
CA TRP A 219 3.28 5.77 -10.80
C TRP A 219 1.88 6.35 -11.01
N GLN A 220 1.06 6.39 -9.97
CA GLN A 220 -0.29 6.94 -10.02
C GLN A 220 -0.30 8.42 -10.43
N ALA A 221 0.68 9.21 -9.99
CA ALA A 221 0.83 10.61 -10.40
C ALA A 221 0.95 10.80 -11.93
N ARG A 222 1.35 9.76 -12.67
CA ARG A 222 1.46 9.77 -14.14
C ARG A 222 0.37 8.99 -14.85
N SER A 223 -0.13 7.92 -14.23
CA SER A 223 -1.03 6.95 -14.88
C SER A 223 -2.51 7.20 -14.58
N ALA A 224 -2.86 7.90 -13.49
CA ALA A 224 -4.26 8.11 -13.13
C ALA A 224 -4.99 8.91 -14.21
N GLU A 225 -6.20 8.50 -14.58
CA GLU A 225 -7.04 9.27 -15.51
C GLU A 225 -7.65 10.50 -14.83
N ASP A 226 -7.96 10.39 -13.54
CA ASP A 226 -8.44 11.52 -12.76
C ASP A 226 -7.32 12.55 -12.57
N ALA A 227 -7.56 13.77 -13.05
CA ALA A 227 -6.57 14.85 -13.01
C ALA A 227 -6.22 15.29 -11.58
N GLN A 228 -7.19 15.24 -10.66
CA GLN A 228 -6.96 15.64 -9.27
C GLN A 228 -6.12 14.60 -8.54
N VAL A 229 -6.30 13.31 -8.87
CA VAL A 229 -5.45 12.23 -8.36
C VAL A 229 -4.01 12.43 -8.81
N ARG A 230 -3.78 12.72 -10.11
CA ARG A 230 -2.44 13.01 -10.63
C ARG A 230 -1.79 14.22 -9.93
N GLU A 231 -2.54 15.29 -9.72
CA GLU A 231 -2.05 16.50 -9.06
C GLU A 231 -1.66 16.25 -7.59
N SER A 232 -2.55 15.61 -6.83
CA SER A 232 -2.31 15.25 -5.43
C SER A 232 -1.08 14.35 -5.30
N LEU A 233 -1.04 13.24 -6.05
CA LEU A 233 0.07 12.28 -5.97
C LEU A 233 1.36 12.82 -6.59
N GLY A 234 1.29 13.77 -7.53
CA GLY A 234 2.45 14.50 -8.04
C GLY A 234 3.13 15.37 -6.98
N THR A 235 2.35 15.86 -6.00
CA THR A 235 2.86 16.60 -4.84
C THR A 235 3.39 15.67 -3.75
N ILE A 236 2.75 14.52 -3.55
CA ILE A 236 3.09 13.53 -2.51
C ILE A 236 4.32 12.69 -2.88
N ALA A 237 4.45 12.24 -4.14
CA ALA A 237 5.51 11.32 -4.55
C ALA A 237 6.96 11.77 -4.24
N PRO A 238 7.34 13.06 -4.36
CA PRO A 238 8.66 13.53 -3.91
C PRO A 238 8.87 13.45 -2.40
N ASP A 239 7.80 13.52 -1.61
CA ASP A 239 7.80 13.43 -0.15
C ASP A 239 8.00 11.96 0.25
N GLU A 240 7.23 11.05 -0.34
CA GLU A 240 7.37 9.60 -0.18
C GLU A 240 8.76 9.07 -0.54
N LEU A 241 9.36 9.57 -1.62
CA LEU A 241 10.74 9.20 -1.95
C LEU A 241 11.73 9.64 -0.85
N ARG A 242 11.50 10.77 -0.18
CA ARG A 242 12.34 11.17 0.96
C ARG A 242 12.10 10.28 2.17
N HIS A 243 10.89 9.76 2.35
CA HIS A 243 10.59 8.84 3.44
C HIS A 243 11.29 7.49 3.23
N ALA A 244 11.25 6.96 2.01
CA ALA A 244 12.05 5.80 1.62
C ALA A 244 13.56 6.04 1.87
N GLU A 245 14.11 7.17 1.40
CA GLU A 245 15.51 7.56 1.65
C GLU A 245 15.85 7.64 3.15
N LEU A 246 14.92 8.12 3.98
CA LEU A 246 15.08 8.16 5.43
C LEU A 246 15.13 6.74 6.02
N SER A 247 14.21 5.86 5.64
CA SER A 247 14.14 4.48 6.11
C SER A 247 15.45 3.73 5.84
N TRP A 248 16.02 3.88 4.64
CA TRP A 248 17.32 3.27 4.31
C TRP A 248 18.53 3.91 5.02
N ALA A 249 18.43 5.17 5.43
CA ALA A 249 19.46 5.84 6.23
C ALA A 249 19.41 5.40 7.70
N ILE A 250 18.21 5.24 8.25
CA ILE A 250 18.00 4.68 9.59
C ILE A 250 18.51 3.23 9.64
N ASP A 251 18.19 2.43 8.62
CA ASP A 251 18.64 1.05 8.53
C ASP A 251 20.17 0.93 8.57
N ALA A 252 20.87 1.73 7.75
CA ALA A 252 22.33 1.74 7.72
C ALA A 252 22.93 2.10 9.09
N TRP A 253 22.38 3.13 9.75
CA TRP A 253 22.83 3.52 11.09
C TRP A 253 22.54 2.44 12.14
N ALA A 254 21.32 1.88 12.16
CA ALA A 254 20.93 0.89 13.16
C ALA A 254 21.79 -0.38 13.04
N LEU A 255 22.06 -0.86 11.82
CA LEU A 255 22.88 -2.04 11.60
C LEU A 255 24.32 -1.85 12.12
N GLU A 256 24.90 -0.65 12.08
CA GLU A 256 26.23 -0.40 12.67
C GLU A 256 26.26 -0.68 14.18
N GLN A 257 25.14 -0.48 14.87
CA GLN A 257 25.01 -0.63 16.32
C GLN A 257 24.61 -2.03 16.77
N LEU A 258 24.10 -2.87 15.86
CA LEU A 258 23.59 -4.20 16.17
C LEU A 258 24.67 -5.29 16.13
N SER A 259 24.47 -6.34 16.93
CA SER A 259 25.29 -7.56 16.87
C SER A 259 25.06 -8.31 15.54
N PRO A 260 25.98 -9.18 15.11
CA PRO A 260 25.80 -9.98 13.90
C PRO A 260 24.48 -10.77 13.88
N GLU A 261 24.09 -11.37 15.01
CA GLU A 261 22.88 -12.18 15.13
C GLU A 261 21.60 -11.32 15.00
N ALA A 262 21.63 -10.10 15.53
CA ALA A 262 20.52 -9.16 15.38
C ALA A 262 20.41 -8.65 13.93
N ARG A 263 21.54 -8.41 13.25
CA ARG A 263 21.55 -8.04 11.82
C ARG A 263 20.93 -9.15 10.97
N GLU A 264 21.26 -10.42 11.23
CA GLU A 264 20.67 -11.56 10.54
C GLU A 264 19.14 -11.59 10.67
N ARG A 265 18.60 -11.27 11.85
CA ARG A 265 17.14 -11.20 12.09
C ARG A 265 16.48 -10.04 11.34
N VAL A 266 17.13 -8.87 11.31
CA VAL A 266 16.66 -7.71 10.51
C VAL A 266 16.63 -8.06 9.02
N GLU A 267 17.69 -8.68 8.50
CA GLU A 267 17.73 -9.10 7.10
C GLU A 267 16.71 -10.19 6.76
N ALA A 268 16.47 -11.13 7.69
CA ALA A 268 15.45 -12.16 7.52
C ALA A 268 14.04 -11.53 7.45
N ALA A 269 13.72 -10.59 8.34
CA ALA A 269 12.47 -9.85 8.31
C ALA A 269 12.30 -9.07 7.00
N ARG A 270 13.37 -8.42 6.51
CA ARG A 270 13.34 -7.71 5.22
C ARG A 270 13.07 -8.65 4.05
N ARG A 271 13.72 -9.82 4.00
CA ARG A 271 13.50 -10.84 2.96
C ARG A 271 12.06 -11.34 2.97
N GLU A 272 11.51 -11.63 4.14
CA GLU A 272 10.12 -12.07 4.22
C GLU A 272 9.15 -10.98 3.79
N ALA A 273 9.37 -9.72 4.20
CA ALA A 273 8.55 -8.60 3.78
C ALA A 273 8.52 -8.42 2.26
N TRP A 274 9.64 -8.60 1.55
CA TRP A 274 9.64 -8.58 0.08
C TRP A 274 8.83 -9.72 -0.54
N ARG A 275 8.87 -10.92 0.06
CA ARG A 275 8.12 -12.09 -0.43
C ARG A 275 6.63 -11.96 -0.17
N GLU A 276 6.25 -11.46 1.01
CA GLU A 276 4.87 -11.08 1.33
C GLU A 276 4.36 -10.08 0.32
N LEU A 277 5.12 -9.00 0.13
CA LEU A 277 4.76 -7.95 -0.82
C LEU A 277 4.65 -8.46 -2.26
N GLU A 278 5.46 -9.45 -2.67
CA GLU A 278 5.31 -10.10 -3.98
C GLU A 278 4.04 -10.94 -4.10
N ARG A 279 3.68 -11.68 -3.05
CA ARG A 279 2.42 -12.43 -3.01
C ARG A 279 1.24 -11.48 -3.11
N ASP A 280 1.27 -10.39 -2.34
CA ASP A 280 0.21 -9.37 -2.31
C ASP A 280 0.09 -8.66 -3.66
N ALA A 281 1.20 -8.28 -4.28
CA ALA A 281 1.23 -7.69 -5.62
C ALA A 281 0.66 -8.65 -6.67
N ALA A 282 0.94 -9.95 -6.52
CA ALA A 282 0.44 -10.99 -7.42
C ALA A 282 -1.04 -11.31 -7.20
N SER A 283 -1.63 -11.05 -6.02
CA SER A 283 -3.05 -11.28 -5.72
C SER A 283 -3.97 -10.07 -5.92
N SER A 284 -3.41 -8.87 -6.10
CA SER A 284 -4.17 -7.61 -6.24
C SER A 284 -5.21 -7.62 -7.38
N HIS A 285 -6.51 -7.41 -7.08
CA HIS A 285 -7.59 -7.19 -8.07
C HIS A 285 -8.61 -6.06 -7.70
N LEU A 286 -8.81 -5.06 -8.57
CA LEU A 286 -9.75 -3.91 -8.39
C LEU A 286 -10.62 -3.84 -9.65
N PRO A 287 -11.85 -3.32 -9.54
CA PRO A 287 -12.64 -3.00 -10.72
C PRO A 287 -11.91 -2.04 -11.67
N ASP A 288 -12.02 -2.28 -12.98
CA ASP A 288 -11.30 -1.53 -14.03
C ASP A 288 -11.48 -0.01 -13.92
N GLU A 289 -12.69 0.44 -13.58
CA GLU A 289 -12.97 1.86 -13.41
C GLU A 289 -12.14 2.48 -12.28
N VAL A 290 -12.06 1.79 -11.14
CA VAL A 290 -11.31 2.28 -9.97
C VAL A 290 -9.82 2.33 -10.28
N ALA A 291 -9.33 1.29 -10.92
CA ALA A 291 -7.96 1.17 -11.39
C ALA A 291 -7.52 2.31 -12.32
N ARG A 292 -8.37 2.68 -13.30
CA ARG A 292 -8.08 3.77 -14.25
C ARG A 292 -8.07 5.13 -13.58
N HIS A 293 -9.07 5.41 -12.74
CA HIS A 293 -9.19 6.72 -12.09
C HIS A 293 -8.15 6.92 -10.99
N SER A 294 -7.77 5.86 -10.26
CA SER A 294 -6.72 5.92 -9.24
C SER A 294 -5.30 5.85 -9.81
N GLY A 295 -5.13 5.32 -11.02
CA GLY A 295 -3.84 5.17 -11.70
C GLY A 295 -2.94 4.09 -11.15
N LEU A 296 -3.45 3.22 -10.27
CA LEU A 296 -2.68 2.11 -9.74
C LEU A 296 -2.33 1.11 -10.85
N PRO A 297 -1.25 0.31 -10.73
CA PRO A 297 -0.83 -0.67 -11.74
C PRO A 297 -1.57 -2.02 -11.63
N THR A 298 -1.70 -2.74 -12.75
CA THR A 298 -2.24 -4.13 -12.78
C THR A 298 -1.42 -5.05 -11.90
N ALA A 299 -1.96 -6.19 -11.45
CA ALA A 299 -1.20 -7.18 -10.70
C ALA A 299 0.11 -7.59 -11.40
N GLU A 300 0.06 -7.78 -12.72
CA GLU A 300 1.24 -8.10 -13.53
C GLU A 300 2.28 -6.98 -13.48
N VAL A 301 1.85 -5.73 -13.67
CA VAL A 301 2.74 -4.56 -13.66
C VAL A 301 3.26 -4.28 -12.25
N ALA A 302 2.40 -4.36 -11.23
CA ALA A 302 2.73 -4.20 -9.82
C ALA A 302 3.83 -5.19 -9.40
N ARG A 303 3.68 -6.46 -9.78
CA ARG A 303 4.68 -7.51 -9.55
C ARG A 303 5.96 -7.27 -10.34
N GLY A 304 5.87 -6.82 -11.59
CA GLY A 304 7.03 -6.47 -12.41
C GLY A 304 7.84 -5.32 -11.80
N LEU A 305 7.16 -4.24 -11.42
CA LEU A 305 7.73 -3.08 -10.71
C LEU A 305 8.38 -3.50 -9.39
N LEU A 306 7.70 -4.35 -8.62
CA LEU A 306 8.23 -4.86 -7.36
C LEU A 306 9.50 -5.68 -7.54
N ARG A 307 9.51 -6.62 -8.50
CA ARG A 307 10.68 -7.46 -8.78
C ARG A 307 11.88 -6.65 -9.22
N GLU A 308 11.65 -5.63 -10.05
CA GLU A 308 12.69 -4.72 -10.51
C GLU A 308 13.21 -3.84 -9.37
N LEU A 309 12.33 -3.37 -8.49
CA LEU A 309 12.74 -2.66 -7.28
C LEU A 309 13.55 -3.56 -6.35
N ALA A 310 13.07 -4.76 -6.06
CA ALA A 310 13.75 -5.73 -5.19
C ALA A 310 15.11 -6.15 -5.74
N SER A 311 15.25 -6.34 -7.06
CA SER A 311 16.52 -6.74 -7.68
C SER A 311 17.61 -5.66 -7.53
N GLU A 312 17.23 -4.39 -7.59
CA GLU A 312 18.14 -3.24 -7.44
C GLU A 312 18.52 -2.97 -5.98
N LEU A 313 17.55 -3.12 -5.06
CA LEU A 313 17.75 -2.78 -3.64
C LEU A 313 18.25 -3.95 -2.79
N MET A 314 17.91 -5.19 -3.15
CA MET A 314 18.33 -6.38 -2.44
C MET A 314 18.48 -7.59 -3.38
N PRO A 315 19.60 -7.70 -4.11
CA PRO A 315 19.86 -8.85 -4.99
C PRO A 315 19.67 -10.19 -4.26
N GLY A 316 18.82 -11.07 -4.81
CA GLY A 316 18.50 -12.36 -4.21
C GLY A 316 17.33 -12.35 -3.20
N ALA A 317 16.64 -11.23 -2.99
CA ALA A 317 15.47 -11.15 -2.12
C ALA A 317 14.34 -12.13 -2.49
N LEU A 318 14.12 -12.30 -3.79
CA LEU A 318 13.03 -13.08 -4.39
C LEU A 318 13.55 -14.33 -5.14
N ALA A 319 14.81 -14.71 -4.92
CA ALA A 319 15.44 -15.88 -5.51
C ALA A 319 15.14 -17.17 -4.72
#